data_AF-A0A969G7N8-F1
#
_entry.id   AF-A0A969G7N8-F1
#
_cell.length_a   1.000
_cell.length_b   1.000
_cell.length_c   1.000
_cell.angle_alpha   90.00
_cell.angle_beta   90.00
_cell.angle_gamma   90.00
#
_symmetry.space_group_name_H-M   'P 1'
#
loop_
_entity.id
_entity.type
_entity.pdbx_description
1 polymer ?
#
loop_
_entity_poly.entity_id
_entity_poly.type
_entity_poly.pdbx_seq_one_letter_code
_entity_poly.pdbx_strand_id
1 'polypeptide(L)'
;MLAIGYPLITLYYFYDSLISLALYPTAIASEQPQLLTRVQGNQQKLANWASHGPTNYQHKYDLVAAELAKVTGQYWEAANFYEQAIVGANENLFLQEEALAYERAALFYLEHRKLKIAKTYFKEAHYLYSCWGATGKVNHFEQQYNQFFNQPSTDSNSGTSFASTSHGSTEQLDLISIIKASQTLSGEIRRDMLLEQMMAIIMENAGPIAGV
;
A
#
# COMPACT_ATOMS: atom_id res chain seq x y z
N MET A 1 -26.20 -11.92 -16.75
CA MET A 1 -25.28 -11.73 -17.88
C MET A 1 -23.89 -11.62 -17.28
N LEU A 2 -23.07 -12.67 -17.42
CA LEU A 2 -21.76 -12.77 -16.76
C LEU A 2 -20.86 -11.62 -17.24
N ALA A 3 -20.62 -10.65 -16.36
CA ALA A 3 -19.69 -9.56 -16.60
C ALA A 3 -18.27 -10.13 -16.56
N ILE A 4 -17.85 -10.78 -17.65
CA ILE A 4 -16.43 -10.93 -17.98
C ILE A 4 -15.96 -9.56 -18.49
N GLY A 5 -16.08 -8.55 -17.62
CA GLY A 5 -15.53 -7.23 -17.82
C GLY A 5 -14.07 -7.33 -17.42
N TYR A 6 -13.18 -7.29 -18.41
CA TYR A 6 -11.74 -7.37 -18.24
C TYR A 6 -11.29 -6.54 -17.02
N PRO A 7 -10.60 -7.12 -16.01
CA PRO A 7 -10.14 -6.38 -14.82
C PRO A 7 -9.31 -5.14 -15.17
N LEU A 8 -8.68 -5.15 -16.35
CA LEU A 8 -7.97 -4.03 -16.95
C LEU A 8 -8.83 -2.77 -17.14
N ILE A 9 -10.13 -2.92 -17.43
CA ILE A 9 -11.04 -1.80 -17.65
C ILE A 9 -11.30 -1.06 -16.34
N THR A 10 -11.54 -1.79 -15.25
CA THR A 10 -11.72 -1.19 -13.91
C THR A 10 -10.43 -0.49 -13.46
N LEU A 11 -9.27 -1.13 -13.66
CA LEU A 11 -7.97 -0.54 -13.35
C LEU A 11 -7.72 0.75 -14.13
N TYR A 12 -8.08 0.78 -15.43
CA TYR A 12 -7.98 1.99 -16.24
C TYR A 12 -8.74 3.16 -15.60
N TYR A 13 -10.03 2.98 -15.30
CA TYR A 13 -10.83 4.08 -14.71
C TYR A 13 -10.36 4.49 -13.33
N PHE A 14 -9.87 3.54 -12.53
CA PHE A 14 -9.29 3.81 -11.23
C PHE A 14 -8.04 4.70 -11.34
N TYR A 15 -7.03 4.27 -12.10
CA TYR A 15 -5.78 5.03 -12.23
C TYR A 15 -5.96 6.33 -13.01
N ASP A 16 -6.81 6.35 -14.04
CA ASP A 16 -7.14 7.57 -14.79
C ASP A 16 -7.74 8.64 -13.87
N SER A 17 -8.57 8.24 -12.91
CA SER A 17 -9.15 9.15 -11.93
C SER A 17 -8.09 9.67 -10.96
N LEU A 18 -7.23 8.79 -10.42
CA LEU A 18 -6.16 9.19 -9.51
C LEU A 18 -5.16 10.15 -10.18
N ILE A 19 -4.79 9.89 -11.44
CA ILE A 19 -3.90 10.76 -12.22
C ILE A 19 -4.59 12.10 -12.49
N SER A 20 -5.87 12.10 -12.90
CA SER A 20 -6.63 13.33 -13.13
C SER A 20 -6.71 14.19 -11.86
N LEU A 21 -6.94 13.58 -10.71
CA LEU A 21 -6.98 14.26 -9.40
C LEU A 21 -5.60 14.73 -8.94
N ALA A 22 -4.53 14.01 -9.29
CA ALA A 22 -3.16 14.45 -9.01
C ALA A 22 -2.74 15.67 -9.87
N LEU A 23 -3.22 15.75 -11.11
CA LEU A 23 -2.95 16.87 -12.02
C LEU A 23 -3.82 18.10 -11.74
N TYR A 24 -4.99 17.92 -11.12
CA TYR A 24 -5.97 18.99 -10.86
C TYR A 24 -5.38 20.25 -10.19
N PRO A 25 -4.54 20.16 -9.14
CA PRO A 25 -3.97 21.35 -8.49
C PRO A 25 -3.00 22.13 -9.38
N THR A 26 -2.37 21.46 -10.35
CA THR A 26 -1.38 22.04 -11.27
C THR A 26 -1.96 22.44 -12.63
N ALA A 27 -3.19 22.01 -12.92
CA ALA A 27 -3.87 22.31 -14.18
C ALA A 27 -4.30 23.79 -14.24
N ILE A 28 -4.36 24.33 -15.45
CA ILE A 28 -4.94 25.67 -15.66
C ILE A 28 -6.44 25.68 -15.36
N ALA A 29 -6.95 26.81 -14.90
CA ALA A 29 -8.33 26.93 -14.40
C ALA A 29 -9.42 26.49 -15.42
N SER A 30 -9.15 26.59 -16.72
CA SER A 30 -10.07 26.14 -17.78
C SER A 30 -10.15 24.62 -17.93
N GLU A 31 -9.13 23.88 -17.49
CA GLU A 31 -9.05 22.40 -17.62
C GLU A 31 -9.60 21.68 -16.37
N GLN A 32 -9.57 22.35 -15.22
CA GLN A 32 -10.04 21.81 -13.94
C GLN A 32 -11.48 21.23 -13.99
N PRO A 33 -12.48 21.91 -14.59
CA PRO A 33 -13.83 21.35 -14.70
C PRO A 33 -13.90 20.08 -15.55
N GLN A 34 -13.08 19.98 -16.59
CA GLN A 34 -13.05 18.80 -17.47
C GLN A 34 -12.47 17.59 -16.74
N LEU A 35 -11.41 17.79 -15.95
CA LEU A 35 -10.82 16.75 -15.10
C LEU A 35 -11.83 16.24 -14.07
N LEU A 36 -12.55 17.13 -13.38
CA LEU A 36 -13.58 16.72 -12.42
C LEU A 36 -14.74 15.97 -13.09
N THR A 37 -15.21 16.44 -14.24
CA THR A 37 -16.27 15.76 -14.99
C THR A 37 -15.84 14.35 -15.40
N ARG A 38 -14.59 14.19 -15.83
CA ARG A 38 -13.99 12.88 -16.17
C ARG A 38 -13.94 11.95 -14.96
N VAL A 39 -13.45 12.45 -13.82
CA VAL A 39 -13.38 11.70 -12.56
C VAL A 39 -14.79 11.29 -12.11
N GLN A 40 -15.77 12.19 -12.15
CA GLN A 40 -17.16 11.88 -11.77
C GLN A 40 -17.76 10.79 -12.68
N GLY A 41 -17.51 10.84 -13.99
CA GLY A 41 -17.94 9.78 -14.91
C GLY A 41 -17.27 8.43 -14.62
N ASN A 42 -15.99 8.44 -14.27
CA ASN A 42 -15.27 7.23 -13.85
C ASN A 42 -15.81 6.69 -12.50
N GLN A 43 -16.12 7.57 -11.56
CA GLN A 43 -16.67 7.24 -10.25
C GLN A 43 -18.03 6.52 -10.38
N GLN A 44 -18.89 6.95 -11.31
CA GLN A 44 -20.16 6.26 -11.59
C GLN A 44 -19.95 4.83 -12.10
N LYS A 45 -18.93 4.61 -12.94
CA LYS A 45 -18.59 3.26 -13.43
C LYS A 45 -18.05 2.40 -12.29
N LEU A 46 -17.14 2.94 -11.47
CA LEU A 46 -16.64 2.28 -10.26
C LEU A 46 -17.76 1.94 -9.28
N ALA A 47 -18.73 2.83 -9.08
CA ALA A 47 -19.90 2.58 -8.23
C ALA A 47 -20.75 1.40 -8.75
N ASN A 48 -20.95 1.32 -10.06
CA ASN A 48 -21.68 0.21 -10.67
C ASN A 48 -20.95 -1.13 -10.46
N TRP A 49 -19.61 -1.17 -10.59
CA TRP A 49 -18.87 -2.38 -10.27
C TRP A 49 -18.90 -2.72 -8.78
N ALA A 50 -18.78 -1.71 -7.91
CA ALA A 50 -18.85 -1.89 -6.47
C ALA A 50 -20.22 -2.42 -6.00
N SER A 51 -21.32 -2.04 -6.64
CA SER A 51 -22.65 -2.58 -6.31
C SER A 51 -22.81 -4.06 -6.68
N HIS A 52 -22.08 -4.55 -7.69
CA HIS A 52 -22.12 -5.95 -8.12
C HIS A 52 -21.03 -6.82 -7.47
N GLY A 53 -19.93 -6.23 -7.03
CA GLY A 53 -18.77 -6.93 -6.47
C GLY A 53 -18.02 -6.06 -5.46
N PRO A 54 -18.61 -5.74 -4.30
CA PRO A 54 -18.05 -4.78 -3.36
C PRO A 54 -16.67 -5.21 -2.86
N THR A 55 -16.45 -6.50 -2.61
CA THR A 55 -15.15 -7.06 -2.20
C THR A 55 -14.01 -6.70 -3.16
N ASN A 56 -14.29 -6.61 -4.46
CA ASN A 56 -13.27 -6.40 -5.48
C ASN A 56 -13.09 -4.94 -5.89
N TYR A 57 -14.10 -4.10 -5.64
CA TYR A 57 -14.18 -2.78 -6.27
C TYR A 57 -14.50 -1.63 -5.30
N GLN A 58 -15.03 -1.91 -4.10
CA GLN A 58 -15.44 -0.87 -3.16
C GLN A 58 -14.24 -0.03 -2.71
N HIS A 59 -13.12 -0.65 -2.34
CA HIS A 59 -11.90 0.05 -1.93
C HIS A 59 -11.34 0.98 -3.02
N LYS A 60 -11.48 0.62 -4.31
CA LYS A 60 -11.12 1.48 -5.45
C LYS A 60 -12.02 2.70 -5.54
N TYR A 61 -13.33 2.49 -5.40
CA TYR A 61 -14.31 3.58 -5.38
C TYR A 61 -14.00 4.54 -4.23
N ASP A 62 -13.80 4.01 -3.02
CA ASP A 62 -13.57 4.80 -1.81
C ASP A 62 -12.28 5.62 -1.93
N LEU A 63 -11.19 5.06 -2.47
CA LEU A 63 -9.95 5.81 -2.63
C LEU A 63 -10.08 6.97 -3.61
N VAL A 64 -10.81 6.79 -4.73
CA VAL A 64 -11.07 7.90 -5.66
C VAL A 64 -12.00 8.94 -5.03
N ALA A 65 -13.01 8.50 -4.25
CA ALA A 65 -13.88 9.40 -3.52
C ALA A 65 -13.10 10.22 -2.47
N ALA A 66 -12.12 9.62 -1.80
CA ALA A 66 -11.23 10.32 -0.85
C ALA A 66 -10.44 11.43 -1.54
N GLU A 67 -9.82 11.13 -2.69
CA GLU A 67 -9.06 12.12 -3.46
C GLU A 67 -9.96 13.22 -4.04
N LEU A 68 -11.19 12.88 -4.47
CA LEU A 68 -12.17 13.86 -4.93
C LEU A 68 -12.61 14.80 -3.79
N ALA A 69 -12.89 14.24 -2.61
CA ALA A 69 -13.22 15.01 -1.40
C ALA A 69 -12.04 15.91 -1.00
N LYS A 70 -10.79 15.43 -1.13
CA LYS A 70 -9.59 16.24 -0.88
C LYS A 70 -9.52 17.46 -1.79
N VAL A 71 -9.64 17.30 -3.11
CA VAL A 71 -9.52 18.43 -4.06
C VAL A 71 -10.69 19.41 -3.97
N THR A 72 -11.83 18.95 -3.46
CA THR A 72 -13.03 19.79 -3.22
C THR A 72 -13.06 20.42 -1.82
N GLY A 73 -12.06 20.16 -0.97
CA GLY A 73 -11.94 20.76 0.36
C GLY A 73 -12.80 20.11 1.45
N GLN A 74 -13.35 18.92 1.20
CA GLN A 74 -14.22 18.18 2.13
C GLN A 74 -13.37 17.30 3.05
N TYR A 75 -12.73 17.92 4.04
CA TYR A 75 -11.74 17.28 4.92
C TYR A 75 -12.23 15.99 5.60
N TRP A 76 -13.38 16.04 6.28
CA TRP A 76 -13.89 14.92 7.06
C TRP A 76 -14.31 13.74 6.18
N GLU A 77 -14.89 14.03 5.03
CA GLU A 77 -15.27 13.01 4.05
C GLU A 77 -14.03 12.35 3.45
N ALA A 78 -13.02 13.14 3.07
CA ALA A 78 -11.76 12.60 2.57
C ALA A 78 -11.12 11.65 3.58
N ALA A 79 -11.02 12.06 4.85
CA ALA A 79 -10.47 11.23 5.93
C ALA A 79 -11.24 9.91 6.09
N ASN A 80 -12.57 9.97 6.08
CA ASN A 80 -13.42 8.77 6.21
C ASN A 80 -13.23 7.81 5.02
N PHE A 81 -13.22 8.35 3.79
CA PHE A 81 -13.05 7.52 2.59
C PHE A 81 -11.65 6.89 2.49
N TYR A 82 -10.60 7.59 2.94
CA TYR A 82 -9.26 6.98 3.00
C TYR A 82 -9.26 5.77 3.94
N GLU A 83 -9.87 5.88 5.11
CA GLU A 83 -9.94 4.77 6.06
C GLU A 83 -10.75 3.60 5.50
N GLN A 84 -11.91 3.87 4.87
CA GLN A 84 -12.72 2.86 4.20
C GLN A 84 -11.95 2.14 3.08
N ALA A 85 -11.17 2.88 2.29
CA ALA A 85 -10.35 2.30 1.24
C ALA A 85 -9.24 1.39 1.80
N ILE A 86 -8.59 1.80 2.89
CA ILE A 86 -7.54 1.01 3.56
C ILE A 86 -8.13 -0.29 4.12
N VAL A 87 -9.19 -0.19 4.92
CA VAL A 87 -9.85 -1.35 5.53
C VAL A 87 -10.38 -2.28 4.45
N GLY A 88 -11.07 -1.74 3.44
CA GLY A 88 -11.62 -2.54 2.35
C GLY A 88 -10.55 -3.21 1.50
N ALA A 89 -9.39 -2.59 1.28
CA ALA A 89 -8.28 -3.22 0.56
C ALA A 89 -7.63 -4.33 1.40
N ASN A 90 -7.46 -4.10 2.71
CA ASN A 90 -6.88 -5.06 3.65
C ASN A 90 -7.75 -6.32 3.79
N GLU A 91 -9.04 -6.16 4.06
CA GLU A 91 -10.00 -7.26 4.22
C GLU A 91 -10.07 -8.17 2.99
N ASN A 92 -9.84 -7.60 1.81
CA ASN A 92 -9.89 -8.31 0.54
C ASN A 92 -8.48 -8.64 -0.03
N LEU A 93 -7.42 -8.47 0.78
CA LEU A 93 -6.03 -8.83 0.47
C LEU A 93 -5.43 -8.12 -0.77
N PHE A 94 -5.90 -6.92 -1.09
CA PHE A 94 -5.37 -6.08 -2.16
C PHE A 94 -4.17 -5.26 -1.68
N LEU A 95 -3.06 -5.96 -1.38
CA LEU A 95 -1.84 -5.40 -0.79
C LEU A 95 -1.32 -4.13 -1.49
N GLN A 96 -1.34 -4.12 -2.82
CA GLN A 96 -0.89 -2.98 -3.63
C GLN A 96 -1.75 -1.73 -3.45
N GLU A 97 -3.06 -1.94 -3.33
CA GLU A 97 -4.07 -0.89 -3.27
C GLU A 97 -4.19 -0.35 -1.85
N GLU A 98 -4.03 -1.23 -0.86
CA GLU A 98 -3.85 -0.87 0.54
C GLU A 98 -2.61 0.03 0.72
N ALA A 99 -1.45 -0.38 0.18
CA ALA A 99 -0.23 0.43 0.22
C ALA A 99 -0.43 1.81 -0.42
N LEU A 100 -1.11 1.85 -1.58
CA LEU A 100 -1.44 3.10 -2.27
C LEU A 100 -2.39 3.97 -1.45
N ALA A 101 -3.43 3.39 -0.83
CA ALA A 101 -4.36 4.11 0.02
C ALA A 101 -3.66 4.74 1.23
N TYR A 102 -2.75 4.00 1.88
CA TYR A 102 -1.91 4.53 2.96
C TYR A 102 -1.01 5.68 2.48
N GLU A 103 -0.35 5.55 1.32
CA GLU A 103 0.49 6.62 0.76
C GLU A 103 -0.33 7.90 0.51
N ARG A 104 -1.50 7.77 -0.10
CA ARG A 104 -2.39 8.90 -0.40
C ARG A 104 -2.93 9.57 0.86
N ALA A 105 -3.36 8.78 1.83
CA ALA A 105 -3.82 9.26 3.13
C ALA A 105 -2.68 9.97 3.91
N ALA A 106 -1.46 9.42 3.87
CA ALA A 106 -0.29 10.05 4.50
C ALA A 106 -0.02 11.45 3.94
N LEU A 107 -0.08 11.60 2.60
CA LEU A 107 0.05 12.89 1.92
C LEU A 107 -1.06 13.86 2.31
N PHE A 108 -2.31 13.40 2.36
CA PHE A 108 -3.44 14.21 2.81
C PHE A 108 -3.24 14.74 4.24
N TYR A 109 -2.83 13.89 5.18
CA TYR A 109 -2.56 14.31 6.55
C TYR A 109 -1.34 15.22 6.67
N LEU A 110 -0.34 15.04 5.81
CA LEU A 110 0.83 15.91 5.73
C LEU A 110 0.45 17.34 5.30
N GLU A 111 -0.37 17.47 4.25
CA GLU A 111 -0.90 18.77 3.78
C GLU A 111 -1.67 19.50 4.89
N HIS A 112 -2.37 18.76 5.75
CA HIS A 112 -3.11 19.29 6.90
C HIS A 112 -2.29 19.40 8.19
N ARG A 113 -0.95 19.32 8.10
CA ARG A 113 0.01 19.45 9.22
C ARG A 113 -0.18 18.43 10.34
N LYS A 114 -0.80 17.28 10.07
CA LYS A 114 -0.96 16.17 11.03
C LYS A 114 0.22 15.20 10.95
N LEU A 115 1.43 15.72 11.25
CA LEU A 115 2.70 15.02 11.04
C LEU A 115 2.79 13.64 11.71
N LYS A 116 2.25 13.47 12.92
CA LYS A 116 2.27 12.18 13.63
C LYS A 116 1.46 11.12 12.88
N ILE A 117 0.27 11.49 12.38
CA ILE A 117 -0.61 10.59 11.63
C ILE A 117 0.04 10.26 10.28
N ALA A 118 0.50 11.29 9.56
CA ALA A 118 1.18 11.10 8.27
C ALA A 118 2.39 10.16 8.39
N LYS A 119 3.21 10.30 9.45
CA LYS A 119 4.35 9.43 9.71
C LYS A 119 3.95 7.96 9.88
N THR A 120 2.87 7.69 10.64
CA THR A 120 2.37 6.32 10.82
C THR A 120 1.93 5.73 9.48
N TYR A 121 1.13 6.48 8.71
CA TYR A 121 0.62 5.99 7.43
C TYR A 121 1.74 5.80 6.38
N PHE A 122 2.77 6.65 6.38
CA PHE A 122 3.95 6.44 5.53
C PHE A 122 4.71 5.15 5.88
N LYS A 123 4.81 4.81 7.16
CA LYS A 123 5.45 3.55 7.58
C LYS A 123 4.66 2.32 7.12
N GLU A 124 3.34 2.36 7.25
CA GLU A 124 2.48 1.26 6.78
C GLU A 124 2.57 1.11 5.25
N ALA A 125 2.48 2.20 4.49
CA ALA A 125 2.66 2.16 3.04
C ALA A 125 4.01 1.55 2.63
N HIS A 126 5.09 1.96 3.29
CA HIS A 126 6.43 1.43 3.06
C HIS A 126 6.53 -0.08 3.36
N TYR A 127 5.97 -0.51 4.49
CA TYR A 127 5.92 -1.91 4.88
C TYR A 127 5.18 -2.76 3.83
N LEU A 128 3.98 -2.31 3.41
CA LEU A 128 3.17 -3.04 2.44
C LEU A 128 3.82 -3.08 1.05
N TYR A 129 4.45 -1.99 0.61
CA TYR A 129 5.24 -1.99 -0.63
C TYR A 129 6.45 -2.94 -0.56
N SER A 130 7.07 -3.05 0.61
CA SER A 130 8.16 -3.99 0.87
C SER A 130 7.67 -5.45 0.83
N CYS A 131 6.53 -5.74 1.48
CA CYS A 131 5.88 -7.06 1.44
C CYS A 131 5.46 -7.45 0.02
N TRP A 132 5.01 -6.48 -0.79
CA TRP A 132 4.68 -6.71 -2.18
C TRP A 132 5.92 -6.96 -3.06
N GLY A 133 7.10 -6.55 -2.61
CA GLY A 133 8.36 -6.70 -3.35
C GLY A 133 8.62 -5.58 -4.37
N ALA A 134 7.92 -4.44 -4.26
CA ALA A 134 8.10 -3.29 -5.14
C ALA A 134 9.34 -2.45 -4.76
N THR A 135 10.52 -3.06 -4.84
CA THR A 135 11.80 -2.46 -4.42
C THR A 135 12.08 -1.10 -5.04
N GLY A 136 11.75 -0.92 -6.33
CA GLY A 136 11.88 0.38 -7.00
C GLY A 136 11.00 1.48 -6.38
N LYS A 137 9.74 1.14 -6.03
CA LYS A 137 8.82 2.06 -5.36
C LYS A 137 9.27 2.32 -3.92
N VAL A 138 9.72 1.31 -3.18
CA VAL A 138 10.26 1.45 -1.82
C VAL A 138 11.46 2.40 -1.80
N ASN A 139 12.45 2.19 -2.68
CA ASN A 139 13.62 3.05 -2.76
C ASN A 139 13.25 4.50 -3.10
N HIS A 140 12.33 4.70 -4.04
CA HIS A 140 11.82 6.03 -4.37
C HIS A 140 11.11 6.68 -3.16
N PHE A 141 10.32 5.90 -2.43
CA PHE A 141 9.60 6.33 -1.24
C PHE A 141 10.54 6.78 -0.12
N GLU A 142 11.59 6.01 0.15
CA GLU A 142 12.62 6.34 1.14
C GLU A 142 13.39 7.61 0.78
N GLN A 143 13.73 7.79 -0.50
CA GLN A 143 14.40 9.00 -0.97
C GLN A 143 13.52 10.24 -0.80
N GLN A 144 12.23 10.13 -1.16
CA GLN A 144 11.30 11.27 -1.14
C GLN A 144 10.86 11.65 0.28
N TYR A 145 10.72 10.67 1.17
CA TYR A 145 10.13 10.85 2.50
C TYR A 145 11.11 10.54 3.63
N ASN A 146 12.41 10.65 3.37
CA ASN A 146 13.50 10.33 4.29
C ASN A 146 13.27 10.84 5.73
N GLN A 147 12.76 12.07 5.88
CA GLN A 147 12.43 12.69 7.17
C GLN A 147 11.46 11.90 8.07
N PHE A 148 10.67 10.98 7.51
CA PHE A 148 9.73 10.13 8.25
C PHE A 148 10.33 8.77 8.64
N PHE A 149 11.42 8.36 7.99
CA PHE A 149 12.10 7.08 8.21
C PHE A 149 13.36 7.23 9.06
N ASN A 150 14.12 8.30 8.87
CA ASN A 150 15.29 8.61 9.68
C ASN A 150 14.86 9.40 10.92
N GLN A 151 14.74 8.72 12.05
CA GLN A 151 14.93 9.42 13.33
C GLN A 151 16.43 9.59 13.55
N PRO A 152 16.95 10.82 13.73
CA PRO A 152 18.18 10.94 14.48
C PRO A 152 17.85 10.41 15.89
N SER A 153 18.51 9.33 16.28
CA SER A 153 18.60 8.91 17.67
C SER A 153 19.16 10.10 18.44
N THR A 154 18.28 10.92 18.99
CA THR A 154 18.68 12.07 19.79
C THR A 154 18.84 11.56 21.20
N ASP A 155 19.83 10.69 21.40
CA ASP A 155 20.43 10.46 22.70
C ASP A 155 21.31 11.67 23.01
N SER A 156 20.67 12.83 23.21
CA SER A 156 21.28 13.95 23.91
C SER A 156 21.25 13.64 25.40
N ASN A 157 22.18 12.77 25.81
CA ASN A 157 22.47 12.53 27.20
C ASN A 157 23.34 13.71 27.71
N SER A 158 22.69 14.82 28.07
CA SER A 158 23.29 15.84 28.94
C SER A 158 23.34 15.28 30.36
N GLY A 159 24.35 14.48 30.63
CA GLY A 159 24.65 13.92 31.95
C GLY A 159 26.16 13.82 32.11
N THR A 160 26.72 14.72 32.88
CA THR A 160 28.12 14.74 33.28
C THR A 160 28.51 13.42 33.94
N SER A 161 29.71 12.93 33.61
CA SER A 161 30.71 12.26 34.48
C SER A 161 31.07 10.79 34.18
N PHE A 162 32.40 10.61 34.13
CA PHE A 162 33.24 9.43 34.33
C PHE A 162 33.36 8.36 33.24
N ALA A 163 34.61 8.17 32.84
CA ALA A 163 35.11 7.17 31.92
C ALA A 163 34.76 5.74 32.34
N SER A 164 34.36 4.91 31.37
CA SER A 164 34.73 3.48 31.27
C SER A 164 34.35 2.92 29.88
N THR A 165 35.40 2.55 29.13
CA THR A 165 35.53 1.41 28.20
C THR A 165 34.34 1.01 27.30
N SER A 166 34.51 1.28 26.00
CA SER A 166 34.19 0.45 24.84
C SER A 166 33.24 -0.74 25.03
N HIS A 167 32.06 -0.69 24.41
CA HIS A 167 31.32 -1.77 23.72
C HIS A 167 30.27 -1.02 22.86
N GLY A 168 30.45 -0.89 21.55
CA GLY A 168 30.36 -2.00 20.61
C GLY A 168 28.92 -2.02 20.08
N SER A 169 28.71 -1.35 18.95
CA SER A 169 27.48 -1.29 18.15
C SER A 169 27.10 -2.67 17.59
N THR A 170 26.73 -3.59 18.48
CA THR A 170 26.50 -5.00 18.12
C THR A 170 25.03 -5.31 17.84
N GLU A 171 24.08 -4.59 18.45
CA GLU A 171 22.65 -4.95 18.33
C GLU A 171 22.03 -4.63 16.97
N GLN A 172 22.47 -3.55 16.30
CA GLN A 172 21.88 -3.12 15.02
C GLN A 172 22.46 -3.85 13.79
N LEU A 173 23.66 -4.42 13.92
CA LEU A 173 24.25 -5.32 12.93
C LEU A 173 23.69 -6.75 13.06
N ASP A 174 23.21 -7.12 14.25
CA ASP A 174 22.68 -8.46 14.51
C ASP A 174 21.32 -8.67 13.85
N LEU A 175 20.42 -7.68 13.89
CA LEU A 175 19.08 -7.82 13.27
C LEU A 175 19.14 -7.93 11.74
N ILE A 176 20.03 -7.18 11.07
CA ILE A 176 20.23 -7.29 9.62
C ILE A 176 20.85 -8.65 9.25
N SER A 177 21.72 -9.18 10.12
CA SER A 177 22.33 -10.51 9.94
C SER A 177 21.33 -11.63 10.17
N ILE A 178 20.43 -11.50 11.14
CA ILE A 178 19.33 -12.43 11.41
C ILE A 178 18.31 -12.40 10.26
N ILE A 179 17.96 -11.24 9.71
CA ILE A 179 17.07 -11.13 8.54
C ILE A 179 17.73 -11.74 7.30
N LYS A 180 19.02 -11.47 7.06
CA LYS A 180 19.76 -12.11 5.96
C LYS A 180 19.89 -13.62 6.15
N ALA A 181 20.13 -14.11 7.37
CA ALA A 181 20.18 -15.53 7.67
C ALA A 181 18.81 -16.20 7.47
N SER A 182 17.72 -15.55 7.91
CA SER A 182 16.36 -16.02 7.70
C SER A 182 15.97 -16.04 6.22
N GLN A 183 16.35 -15.03 5.44
CA GLN A 183 16.09 -14.98 3.99
C GLN A 183 16.97 -15.96 3.20
N THR A 184 18.20 -16.23 3.64
CA THR A 184 19.08 -17.24 3.03
C THR A 184 18.57 -18.64 3.34
N LEU A 185 18.15 -18.90 4.58
CA LEU A 185 17.51 -20.17 4.97
C LEU A 185 16.18 -20.37 4.23
N SER A 186 15.41 -19.30 4.01
CA SER A 186 14.15 -19.34 3.26
C SER A 186 14.33 -19.30 1.73
N GLY A 187 15.56 -19.06 1.25
CA GLY A 187 15.95 -19.05 -0.16
C GLY A 187 16.49 -20.41 -0.66
N GLU A 188 16.82 -21.33 0.25
CA GLU A 188 17.26 -22.69 -0.06
C GLU A 188 16.08 -23.68 -0.19
N ILE A 189 14.87 -23.21 -0.49
CA ILE A 189 13.79 -24.10 -0.93
C ILE A 189 13.78 -24.06 -2.45
N ARG A 190 14.62 -24.94 -3.01
CA ARG A 190 14.69 -25.31 -4.43
C ARG A 190 13.25 -25.35 -4.97
N ARG A 191 12.92 -24.41 -5.85
CA ARG A 191 11.58 -24.19 -6.41
C ARG A 191 10.98 -25.46 -7.05
N ASP A 192 11.84 -26.42 -7.38
CA ASP A 192 11.48 -27.71 -7.96
C ASP A 192 11.00 -28.76 -6.93
N MET A 193 11.43 -28.69 -5.65
CA MET A 193 10.99 -29.64 -4.60
C MET A 193 9.66 -29.26 -3.96
N LEU A 194 9.29 -27.96 -3.96
CA LEU A 194 7.99 -27.50 -3.45
C LEU A 194 6.82 -28.00 -4.29
N LEU A 195 6.98 -28.02 -5.61
CA LEU A 195 5.99 -28.58 -6.54
C LEU A 195 5.87 -30.10 -6.38
N GLU A 196 7.00 -30.79 -6.20
CA GLU A 196 7.04 -32.23 -5.99
C GLU A 196 6.37 -32.64 -4.67
N GLN A 197 6.61 -31.89 -3.59
CA GLN A 197 5.92 -32.09 -2.31
C GLN A 197 4.44 -31.72 -2.37
N MET A 198 4.04 -30.65 -3.07
CA MET A 198 2.62 -30.36 -3.29
C MET A 198 1.93 -31.47 -4.11
N MET A 199 2.57 -31.98 -5.16
CA MET A 199 2.01 -33.09 -5.95
C MET A 199 1.91 -34.38 -5.13
N ALA A 200 2.91 -34.69 -4.30
CA ALA A 200 2.87 -35.83 -3.39
C ALA A 200 1.72 -35.70 -2.38
N ILE A 201 1.53 -34.53 -1.77
CA ILE A 201 0.44 -34.27 -0.81
C ILE A 201 -0.95 -34.31 -1.50
N ILE A 202 -1.05 -33.85 -2.75
CA ILE A 202 -2.29 -33.93 -3.53
C ILE A 202 -2.59 -35.39 -3.89
N MET A 203 -1.59 -36.20 -4.26
CA MET A 203 -1.78 -37.64 -4.50
C MET A 203 -2.06 -38.44 -3.23
N GLU A 204 -1.53 -38.03 -2.08
CA GLU A 204 -1.78 -38.68 -0.79
C GLU A 204 -3.19 -38.39 -0.26
N ASN A 205 -3.73 -37.19 -0.51
CA ASN A 205 -5.10 -36.82 -0.13
C ASN A 205 -6.17 -37.18 -1.18
N ALA A 206 -5.79 -37.35 -2.45
CA ALA A 206 -6.63 -37.95 -3.47
C ALA A 206 -6.54 -39.48 -3.36
N GLY A 207 -7.25 -40.05 -2.38
CA GLY A 207 -7.31 -41.49 -2.16
C GLY A 207 -7.63 -42.30 -3.44
N PRO A 208 -7.32 -43.61 -3.45
CA PRO A 208 -7.30 -44.43 -4.65
C PRO A 208 -8.63 -44.40 -5.39
N ILE A 209 -8.56 -44.10 -6.69
CA ILE A 209 -9.65 -44.29 -7.64
C ILE A 209 -9.93 -45.80 -7.66
N ALA A 210 -10.92 -46.25 -6.90
CA ALA A 210 -11.48 -47.58 -7.04
C ALA A 210 -12.11 -47.66 -8.42
N GLY A 211 -11.48 -48.43 -9.31
CA GLY A 211 -12.04 -48.77 -10.61
C GLY A 211 -13.33 -49.59 -10.44
N VAL A 212 -14.35 -49.19 -11.20
CA VAL A 212 -15.43 -50.04 -11.71
C VAL A 212 -15.50 -49.79 -13.20
#